data_AF-A0A8T9T1T6-F1
#
_entry.id   AF-A0A8T9T1T6-F1
#
_cell.length_a   1.000
_cell.length_b   1.000
_cell.length_c   1.000
_cell.angle_alpha   90.00
_cell.angle_beta   90.00
_cell.angle_gamma   90.00
#
_symmetry.space_group_name_H-M   'P 1'
#
loop_
_entity.id
_entity.type
_entity.pdbx_description
1 polymer ?
#
loop_
_entity_poly.entity_id
_entity_poly.type
_entity_poly.pdbx_seq_one_letter_code
_entity_poly.pdbx_strand_id
1 'polypeptide(L)'
;MAPPLPAAAPAPIDARADSTTTLTFPAGDSAVTMLGELRTTNQEMLVRVLVQGKRRLSATLFAPDSLPNIRFAQVIRPDGEAEGPFGTTVSIPTPQDGTYTLRITHNLRTEAALTKEFKMRVVLRQ
;
A
#
# COMPACT_ATOMS: atom_id res chain seq x y z
N MET A 1 21.87 30.24 -8.92
CA MET A 1 21.32 29.37 -7.86
C MET A 1 19.97 28.85 -8.35
N ALA A 2 19.93 27.64 -8.90
CA ALA A 2 18.67 26.99 -9.26
C ALA A 2 18.04 26.41 -7.97
N PRO A 3 16.71 26.51 -7.78
CA PRO A 3 16.06 25.77 -6.69
C PRO A 3 16.33 24.27 -6.88
N PRO A 4 16.61 23.51 -5.81
CA PRO A 4 16.68 22.07 -5.92
C PRO A 4 15.33 21.59 -6.46
N LEU A 5 15.36 20.85 -7.57
CA LEU A 5 14.21 20.12 -8.10
C LEU A 5 13.52 19.43 -6.91
N PRO A 6 12.17 19.52 -6.78
CA PRO A 6 11.47 18.79 -5.74
C PRO A 6 11.92 17.34 -5.85
N ALA A 7 12.47 16.81 -4.75
CA ALA A 7 12.96 15.44 -4.64
C ALA A 7 11.99 14.54 -5.40
N ALA A 8 12.48 13.91 -6.46
CA ALA A 8 11.67 13.10 -7.35
C ALA A 8 10.84 12.18 -6.47
N ALA A 9 9.51 12.38 -6.47
CA ALA A 9 8.60 11.53 -5.74
C ALA A 9 9.02 10.08 -6.03
N PRO A 10 9.25 9.25 -5.00
CA PRO A 10 9.77 7.91 -5.20
C PRO A 10 8.98 7.23 -6.31
N ALA A 11 9.71 6.72 -7.31
CA ALA A 11 9.11 6.07 -8.45
C ALA A 11 8.07 5.06 -7.95
N PRO A 12 6.86 5.04 -8.53
CA PRO A 12 5.84 4.15 -8.06
C PRO A 12 6.35 2.71 -8.14
N ILE A 13 6.25 1.97 -7.04
CA ILE A 13 6.71 0.59 -7.01
C ILE A 13 5.77 -0.23 -7.90
N ASP A 14 6.28 -0.76 -9.01
CA ASP A 14 5.54 -1.67 -9.89
C ASP A 14 5.51 -3.06 -9.27
N ALA A 15 4.38 -3.40 -8.66
CA ALA A 15 4.12 -4.71 -8.08
C ALA A 15 2.95 -5.41 -8.79
N ARG A 16 2.78 -5.11 -10.08
CA ARG A 16 1.75 -5.67 -10.96
C ARG A 16 1.97 -7.15 -11.29
N ALA A 17 3.19 -7.66 -11.10
CA ALA A 17 3.54 -9.06 -11.38
C ALA A 17 3.56 -9.94 -10.11
N ASP A 18 3.58 -9.34 -8.91
CA ASP A 18 3.88 -10.03 -7.66
C ASP A 18 2.74 -9.96 -6.65
N SER A 19 2.39 -11.09 -6.05
CA SER A 19 1.44 -11.13 -4.92
C SER A 19 2.05 -10.60 -3.62
N THR A 20 3.35 -10.33 -3.57
CA THR A 20 4.02 -9.74 -2.40
C THR A 20 5.06 -8.74 -2.84
N THR A 21 4.94 -7.49 -2.38
CA THR A 21 5.93 -6.45 -2.65
C THR A 21 6.46 -5.86 -1.38
N THR A 22 7.72 -5.45 -1.39
CA THR A 22 8.34 -4.76 -0.25
C THR A 22 8.48 -3.29 -0.60
N LEU A 23 7.90 -2.48 0.26
CA LEU A 23 7.73 -1.07 0.09
C LEU A 23 8.73 -0.37 1.01
N THR A 24 9.80 0.10 0.37
CA THR A 24 10.91 0.79 1.03
C THR A 24 10.76 2.28 0.80
N PHE A 25 10.75 3.08 1.87
CA PHE A 25 10.79 4.54 1.73
C PHE A 25 12.23 4.98 1.56
N PRO A 26 12.54 5.80 0.54
CA PRO A 26 13.84 6.45 0.46
C PRO A 26 14.07 7.30 1.72
N ALA A 27 15.31 7.32 2.22
CA ALA A 27 15.67 8.12 3.38
C ALA A 27 15.37 9.60 3.13
N GLY A 28 14.33 10.12 3.80
CA GLY A 28 13.84 11.49 3.66
C GLY A 28 12.48 11.62 2.98
N ASP A 29 11.97 10.56 2.35
CA ASP A 29 10.63 10.55 1.79
C ASP A 29 9.66 9.81 2.71
N SER A 30 8.50 10.42 2.88
CA SER A 30 7.44 9.99 3.78
C SER A 30 6.22 9.54 2.99
N ALA A 31 6.28 9.47 1.66
CA ALA A 31 5.18 9.08 0.81
C ALA A 31 5.66 8.23 -0.37
N VAL A 32 5.32 6.94 -0.36
CA VAL A 32 5.52 6.08 -1.53
C VAL A 32 4.21 5.85 -2.24
N THR A 33 4.32 5.69 -3.55
CA THR A 33 3.22 5.19 -4.37
C THR A 33 3.59 3.81 -4.91
N MET A 34 2.60 2.96 -5.11
CA MET A 34 2.75 1.61 -5.66
C MET A 34 1.66 1.41 -6.70
N LEU A 35 2.01 0.76 -7.80
CA LEU A 35 1.09 0.31 -8.83
C LEU A 35 0.97 -1.21 -8.69
N GLY A 36 -0.23 -1.68 -8.38
CA GLY A 36 -0.56 -3.09 -8.28
C GLY A 36 -1.50 -3.48 -9.40
N GLU A 37 -1.53 -4.77 -9.71
CA GLU A 37 -2.48 -5.33 -10.65
C GLU A 37 -3.00 -6.63 -10.06
N LEU A 38 -4.32 -6.75 -9.99
CA LEU A 38 -4.97 -7.99 -9.61
C LEU A 38 -5.51 -8.62 -10.89
N ARG A 39 -4.97 -9.80 -11.22
CA ARG A 39 -5.32 -10.63 -12.38
C ARG A 39 -6.42 -11.66 -12.08
N THR A 40 -6.72 -11.89 -10.81
CA THR A 40 -7.71 -12.87 -10.38
C THR A 40 -8.51 -12.39 -9.17
N THR A 41 -9.76 -12.84 -9.07
CA THR A 41 -10.68 -12.52 -7.96
C THR A 41 -10.25 -13.10 -6.62
N ASN A 42 -9.43 -14.16 -6.63
CA ASN A 42 -8.87 -14.76 -5.42
C ASN A 42 -7.41 -14.34 -5.17
N GLN A 43 -6.91 -13.35 -5.92
CA GLN A 43 -5.57 -12.83 -5.71
C GLN A 43 -5.60 -11.88 -4.51
N GLU A 44 -4.65 -12.09 -3.61
CA GLU A 44 -4.36 -11.21 -2.50
C GLU A 44 -2.97 -10.63 -2.68
N MET A 45 -2.82 -9.37 -2.29
CA MET A 45 -1.56 -8.67 -2.38
C MET A 45 -1.07 -8.30 -0.99
N LEU A 46 0.14 -8.73 -0.67
CA LEU A 46 0.81 -8.45 0.59
C LEU A 46 1.86 -7.35 0.35
N VAL A 47 1.65 -6.17 0.92
CA VAL A 47 2.58 -5.06 0.79
C VAL A 47 3.32 -4.86 2.10
N ARG A 48 4.61 -5.20 2.10
CA ARG A 48 5.49 -5.17 3.26
C ARG A 48 6.17 -3.81 3.35
N VAL A 49 5.70 -2.98 4.25
CA VAL A 49 6.14 -1.61 4.47
C VAL A 49 7.16 -1.59 5.60
N LEU A 50 8.43 -1.28 5.29
CA LEU A 50 9.44 -1.11 6.33
C LEU A 50 9.31 0.29 6.94
N VAL A 51 8.94 0.34 8.21
CA VAL A 51 8.83 1.58 8.98
C VAL A 51 9.98 1.66 9.98
N GLN A 52 10.70 2.78 9.98
CA GLN A 52 11.75 3.08 10.93
C GLN A 52 11.46 4.43 11.61
N GLY A 53 11.40 4.40 12.94
CA GLY A 53 10.96 5.47 13.82
C GLY A 53 9.46 5.43 14.12
N LYS A 54 9.05 6.10 15.20
CA LYS A 54 7.64 6.35 15.53
C LYS A 54 7.02 7.23 14.45
N ARG A 55 6.26 6.61 13.56
CA ARG A 55 5.52 7.29 12.48
C ARG A 55 4.05 6.87 12.52
N ARG A 56 3.25 7.43 11.63
CA ARG A 56 1.86 7.10 11.36
C ARG A 56 1.77 6.66 9.92
N LEU A 57 1.41 5.40 9.70
CA LEU A 57 1.22 4.80 8.39
C LEU A 57 -0.21 5.05 7.93
N SER A 58 -0.34 5.82 6.88
CA SER A 58 -1.58 6.05 6.15
C SER A 58 -1.47 5.46 4.75
N ALA A 59 -2.20 4.40 4.45
CA ALA A 59 -2.27 3.85 3.10
C ALA A 59 -3.64 4.09 2.48
N THR A 60 -3.67 4.53 1.22
CA THR A 60 -4.87 4.84 0.45
C THR A 60 -4.80 4.12 -0.87
N LEU A 61 -5.86 3.38 -1.22
CA LEU A 61 -6.04 2.76 -2.52
C LEU A 61 -6.81 3.72 -3.42
N PHE A 62 -6.27 3.94 -4.62
CA PHE A 62 -6.83 4.70 -5.72
C PHE A 62 -7.04 3.73 -6.89
N ALA A 63 -8.29 3.44 -7.23
CA ALA A 63 -8.64 2.74 -8.46
C ALA A 63 -9.04 3.78 -9.52
N PRO A 64 -8.39 3.81 -10.70
CA PRO A 64 -8.72 4.76 -11.78
C PRO A 64 -10.06 4.44 -12.45
N ASP A 65 -10.48 3.17 -12.41
CA ASP A 65 -11.76 2.71 -12.93
C ASP A 65 -12.78 2.60 -11.80
N SER A 66 -14.01 3.00 -12.09
CA SER A 66 -15.13 3.21 -11.16
C SER A 66 -15.67 1.94 -10.46
N LEU A 67 -14.80 1.12 -9.86
CA LEU A 67 -15.14 -0.15 -9.20
C LEU A 67 -14.41 -0.30 -7.83
N PRO A 68 -15.14 -0.17 -6.70
CA PRO A 68 -14.62 -0.14 -5.32
C PRO A 68 -14.36 -1.53 -4.71
N ASN A 69 -13.88 -2.50 -5.51
CA ASN A 69 -13.78 -3.89 -5.05
C ASN A 69 -12.42 -4.26 -4.45
N ILE A 70 -11.42 -3.37 -4.40
CA ILE A 70 -10.20 -3.60 -3.63
C ILE A 70 -10.33 -3.00 -2.24
N ARG A 71 -9.90 -3.74 -1.22
CA ARG A 71 -9.87 -3.27 0.16
C ARG A 71 -8.68 -3.81 0.93
N PHE A 72 -8.26 -3.07 1.94
CA PHE A 72 -7.28 -3.54 2.92
C PHE A 72 -7.93 -4.55 3.85
N ALA A 73 -7.84 -5.84 3.52
CA ALA A 73 -8.37 -6.89 4.37
C ALA A 73 -7.84 -6.78 5.80
N GLN A 74 -6.52 -6.68 5.98
CA GLN A 74 -5.84 -6.62 7.27
C GLN A 74 -4.47 -5.94 7.12
N VAL A 75 -3.91 -5.44 8.22
CA VAL A 75 -2.56 -4.91 8.33
C VAL A 75 -1.86 -5.64 9.45
N ILE A 76 -0.88 -6.44 9.10
CA ILE A 76 -0.10 -7.24 10.04
C ILE A 76 1.09 -6.39 10.48
N ARG A 77 1.16 -6.07 11.76
CA ARG A 77 2.26 -5.35 12.41
C ARG A 77 3.51 -6.24 12.52
N PRO A 78 4.70 -5.66 12.69
CA PRO A 78 5.92 -6.44 12.93
C PRO A 78 5.86 -7.32 14.19
N ASP A 79 5.02 -6.96 15.15
CA ASP A 79 4.76 -7.74 16.38
C ASP A 79 3.89 -8.99 16.15
N GLY A 80 3.31 -9.13 14.94
CA GLY A 80 2.34 -10.18 14.60
C GLY A 80 0.88 -9.79 14.82
N GLU A 81 0.62 -8.63 15.44
CA GLU A 81 -0.75 -8.12 15.56
C GLU A 81 -1.33 -7.73 14.19
N ALA A 82 -2.46 -8.32 13.83
CA ALA A 82 -3.20 -7.94 12.62
C ALA A 82 -4.34 -6.98 12.98
N GLU A 83 -4.31 -5.77 12.43
CA GLU A 83 -5.42 -4.82 12.52
C GLU A 83 -6.24 -4.83 11.24
N GLY A 84 -7.55 -4.66 11.34
CA GLY A 84 -8.44 -4.59 10.20
C GLY A 84 -9.84 -5.08 10.53
N PRO A 85 -10.77 -5.00 9.58
CA PRO A 85 -10.59 -4.59 8.18
C PRO A 85 -10.52 -3.08 7.98
N PHE A 86 -9.69 -2.66 7.04
CA PHE A 86 -9.63 -1.26 6.60
C PHE A 86 -10.20 -1.20 5.17
N GLY A 87 -11.05 -0.22 4.85
CA GLY A 87 -11.71 -0.18 3.55
C GLY A 87 -10.73 0.11 2.40
N THR A 88 -10.88 1.26 1.78
CA THR A 88 -9.93 1.74 0.75
C THR A 88 -8.79 2.56 1.35
N THR A 89 -8.92 2.98 2.61
CA THR A 89 -7.91 3.75 3.34
C THR A 89 -7.70 3.15 4.72
N VAL A 90 -6.44 3.05 5.13
CA VAL A 90 -6.01 2.72 6.48
C VAL A 90 -5.15 3.84 7.00
N SER A 91 -5.31 4.19 8.27
CA SER A 91 -4.41 5.11 8.96
C SER A 91 -4.20 4.61 10.37
N ILE A 92 -3.02 4.03 10.63
CA ILE A 92 -2.64 3.49 11.92
C ILE A 92 -1.36 4.16 12.43
N PRO A 93 -1.24 4.43 13.73
CA PRO A 93 0.04 4.77 14.32
C PRO A 93 0.97 3.56 14.25
N THR A 94 2.22 3.76 13.84
CA THR A 94 3.28 2.74 13.81
C THR A 94 4.35 3.11 14.85
N PRO A 95 4.10 2.82 16.14
CA PRO A 95 5.01 3.19 17.23
C PRO A 95 6.22 2.25 17.33
N GLN A 96 6.18 1.09 16.67
CA GLN A 96 7.27 0.14 16.59
C GLN A 96 7.94 0.21 15.22
N ASP A 97 9.26 0.11 15.23
CA ASP A 97 10.08 -0.04 14.02
C ASP A 97 9.95 -1.48 13.53
N GLY A 98 9.71 -1.67 12.23
CA GLY A 98 9.63 -3.01 11.66
C GLY A 98 8.86 -3.05 10.34
N THR A 99 8.59 -4.27 9.90
CA THR A 99 7.88 -4.52 8.64
C THR A 99 6.38 -4.69 8.89
N TYR A 100 5.59 -3.75 8.39
CA TYR A 100 4.13 -3.80 8.40
C TYR A 100 3.62 -4.40 7.10
N THR A 101 2.86 -5.49 7.15
CA THR A 101 2.32 -6.13 5.95
C THR A 101 0.86 -5.73 5.75
N LEU A 102 0.60 -4.88 4.76
CA LEU A 102 -0.74 -4.52 4.31
C LEU A 102 -1.27 -5.63 3.40
N ARG A 103 -2.32 -6.33 3.83
CA ARG A 103 -3.01 -7.35 3.03
C ARG A 103 -4.18 -6.69 2.30
N ILE A 104 -4.13 -6.71 0.98
CA ILE A 104 -5.13 -6.16 0.08
C ILE A 104 -5.83 -7.33 -0.61
N THR A 105 -7.15 -7.32 -0.62
CA THR A 105 -7.95 -8.37 -1.25
C THR A 105 -9.08 -7.79 -2.08
N HIS A 106 -9.56 -8.60 -3.03
CA HIS A 106 -10.79 -8.31 -3.75
C HIS A 106 -12.03 -8.64 -2.91
N ASN A 107 -13.05 -7.79 -3.03
CA ASN A 107 -14.39 -8.06 -2.55
C ASN A 107 -15.08 -8.96 -3.59
N LEU A 108 -15.26 -10.24 -3.23
CA LEU A 108 -15.63 -11.39 -4.07
C LEU A 108 -17.00 -11.33 -4.79
N ARG A 109 -17.59 -10.16 -5.04
CA ARG A 109 -18.97 -10.06 -5.57
C ARG A 109 -19.09 -9.59 -7.02
N THR A 110 -18.02 -9.25 -7.72
CA THR A 110 -18.17 -8.72 -9.10
C THR A 110 -17.21 -9.38 -10.08
N GLU A 111 -17.79 -10.19 -10.96
CA GLU A 111 -17.18 -10.86 -12.11
C GLU A 111 -16.89 -9.85 -13.24
N ALA A 112 -16.29 -8.70 -12.92
CA ALA A 112 -16.05 -7.62 -13.87
C ALA A 112 -14.54 -7.42 -14.12
N ALA A 113 -14.08 -8.05 -15.21
CA ALA A 113 -12.76 -7.99 -15.83
C ALA A 113 -11.58 -8.48 -14.96
N LEU A 114 -10.95 -9.57 -15.40
CA LEU A 114 -9.94 -10.32 -14.67
C LEU A 114 -8.68 -9.52 -14.33
N THR A 115 -8.28 -8.52 -15.13
CA THR A 115 -7.07 -7.72 -14.86
C THR A 115 -7.43 -6.28 -14.51
N LYS A 116 -7.15 -5.88 -13.27
CA LYS A 116 -7.40 -4.52 -12.76
C LYS A 116 -6.14 -3.94 -12.16
N GLU A 117 -5.66 -2.87 -12.76
CA GLU A 117 -4.60 -2.04 -12.21
C GLU A 117 -5.16 -1.12 -11.13
N PHE A 118 -4.45 -1.00 -10.02
CA PHE A 118 -4.77 -0.09 -8.94
C PHE A 118 -3.52 0.62 -8.45
N LYS A 119 -3.71 1.81 -7.93
CA LYS A 119 -2.63 2.63 -7.39
C LYS A 119 -2.79 2.73 -5.89
N MET A 120 -1.84 2.23 -5.13
CA MET A 120 -1.79 2.44 -3.69
C MET A 120 -0.83 3.58 -3.38
N ARG A 121 -1.20 4.46 -2.45
CA ARG A 121 -0.29 5.46 -1.89
C ARG A 121 -0.15 5.20 -0.40
N VAL A 122 1.08 5.02 0.07
CA VAL A 122 1.40 4.86 1.48
C VAL A 122 2.17 6.08 1.94
N VAL A 123 1.75 6.68 3.03
CA VAL A 123 2.33 7.89 3.61
C VAL A 123 2.68 7.60 5.06
N LEU A 124 3.94 7.77 5.42
CA LEU A 124 4.44 7.75 6.79
C LEU A 124 4.59 9.18 7.30
N ARG A 125 3.71 9.64 8.19
CA ARG A 125 3.88 10.93 8.87
C ARG A 125 4.52 10.75 10.23
N GLN A 126 5.48 11.61 10.57
CA GLN A 126 6.08 11.64 11.91
C GLN A 126 5.18 12.41 12.89
#